data_AF-A0A355QEZ9-F1
#
_entry.id   AF-A0A355QEZ9-F1
#
_cell.length_a   1.000
_cell.length_b   1.000
_cell.length_c   1.000
_cell.angle_alpha   90.00
_cell.angle_beta   90.00
_cell.angle_gamma   90.00
#
_symmetry.space_group_name_H-M   'P 1'
#
loop_
_entity.id
_entity.type
_entity.pdbx_description
1 polymer ?
#
loop_
_entity_poly.entity_id
_entity_poly.type
_entity_poly.pdbx_seq_one_letter_code
_entity_poly.pdbx_strand_id
1 'polypeptide(L)'
;MTMNPPSGAGARIRERFEDPLVQLAATEGHRVILGPGEPALSEWTAAGLTLPDLDAMQRYRLDRIRGQLVARDLAGALLFDPMNLMYATHAPNMQLWFLHNEARWLWVPTEGPIVLFDYPACEFLSAHNPMIDEVRPTTCFTYF
;
A
#
# COMPACT_ATOMS: atom_id res chain seq x y z
N MET A 1 23.48 1.16 -16.08
CA MET A 1 22.31 0.37 -16.48
C MET A 1 21.09 1.25 -16.31
N THR A 2 20.46 1.68 -17.40
CA THR A 2 19.22 2.46 -17.34
C THR A 2 18.08 1.50 -16.99
N MET A 3 17.64 1.50 -15.74
CA MET A 3 16.40 0.83 -15.35
C MET A 3 15.24 1.50 -16.09
N ASN A 4 14.42 0.70 -16.78
CA ASN A 4 13.15 1.19 -17.32
C ASN A 4 12.31 1.76 -16.16
N PRO A 5 11.50 2.81 -16.40
CA PRO A 5 10.57 3.30 -15.40
C PRO A 5 9.70 2.13 -14.91
N PRO A 6 9.44 2.03 -13.59
CA PRO A 6 8.60 0.97 -13.06
C PRO A 6 7.24 1.00 -13.76
N SER A 7 6.69 -0.18 -14.06
CA SER A 7 5.37 -0.31 -14.66
C SER A 7 4.34 0.40 -13.78
N GLY A 8 3.43 1.20 -14.38
CA GLY A 8 2.42 1.94 -13.62
C GLY A 8 1.50 0.99 -12.82
N ALA A 9 0.84 1.52 -11.78
CA ALA A 9 0.00 0.73 -10.85
C ALA A 9 -0.98 -0.23 -11.56
N GLY A 10 -1.67 0.24 -12.59
CA GLY A 10 -2.58 -0.59 -13.39
C GLY A 10 -1.87 -1.74 -14.09
N ALA A 11 -0.72 -1.51 -14.70
CA ALA A 11 0.05 -2.56 -15.37
C ALA A 11 0.50 -3.65 -14.37
N ARG A 12 0.95 -3.25 -13.16
CA ARG A 12 1.34 -4.17 -12.09
C ARG A 12 0.19 -5.09 -11.66
N ILE A 13 -1.01 -4.52 -11.48
CA ILE A 13 -2.21 -5.29 -11.13
C ILE A 13 -2.55 -6.28 -12.24
N ARG A 14 -2.50 -5.83 -13.50
CA ARG A 14 -2.87 -6.67 -14.65
C ARG A 14 -1.91 -7.83 -14.88
N GLU A 15 -0.64 -7.68 -14.51
CA GLU A 15 0.37 -8.74 -14.57
C GLU A 15 0.17 -9.78 -13.45
N ARG A 16 -0.30 -9.35 -12.27
CA ARG A 16 -0.34 -10.19 -11.06
C ARG A 16 -1.64 -11.00 -10.88
N PHE A 17 -2.76 -10.55 -11.44
CA PHE A 17 -4.07 -11.17 -11.21
C PHE A 17 -4.76 -11.50 -12.52
N GLU A 18 -5.35 -12.68 -12.69
CA GLU A 18 -6.11 -13.03 -13.90
C GLU A 18 -7.62 -12.78 -13.78
N ASP A 19 -8.11 -12.48 -12.57
CA ASP A 19 -9.53 -12.27 -12.29
C ASP A 19 -10.11 -11.10 -13.14
N PRO A 20 -11.17 -11.33 -13.93
CA PRO A 20 -11.73 -10.32 -14.83
C PRO A 20 -12.22 -9.04 -14.13
N LEU A 21 -12.74 -9.15 -12.90
CA LEU A 21 -13.20 -8.01 -12.12
C LEU A 21 -12.01 -7.20 -11.60
N VAL A 22 -10.93 -7.88 -11.18
CA VAL A 22 -9.68 -7.20 -10.75
C VAL A 22 -9.02 -6.49 -11.94
N GLN A 23 -9.04 -7.10 -13.13
CA GLN A 23 -8.55 -6.49 -14.37
C GLN A 23 -9.30 -5.22 -14.74
N LEU A 24 -10.63 -5.24 -14.67
CA LEU A 24 -11.49 -4.06 -14.92
C LEU A 24 -11.27 -2.97 -13.88
N ALA A 25 -11.02 -3.37 -12.63
CA ALA A 25 -10.75 -2.52 -11.49
C ALA A 25 -9.38 -1.82 -11.52
N ALA A 26 -8.46 -2.21 -12.40
CA ALA A 26 -7.11 -1.65 -12.54
C ALA A 26 -7.10 -0.32 -13.33
N THR A 27 -7.99 0.60 -12.97
CA THR A 27 -8.16 1.93 -13.60
C THR A 27 -7.98 3.03 -12.56
N GLU A 28 -7.43 4.18 -12.97
CA GLU A 28 -7.22 5.31 -12.05
C GLU A 28 -8.54 5.82 -11.47
N GLY A 29 -8.54 6.12 -10.16
CA GLY A 29 -9.74 6.54 -9.43
C GLY A 29 -10.66 5.38 -9.02
N HIS A 30 -10.37 4.15 -9.46
CA HIS A 30 -11.05 2.97 -8.96
C HIS A 30 -10.51 2.55 -7.59
N ARG A 31 -11.27 1.78 -6.80
CA ARG A 31 -10.91 1.39 -5.42
C ARG A 31 -9.56 0.67 -5.27
N VAL A 32 -9.01 0.13 -6.36
CA VAL A 32 -7.72 -0.58 -6.41
C VAL A 32 -6.56 0.36 -6.75
N ILE A 33 -6.82 1.45 -7.48
CA ILE A 33 -5.85 2.51 -7.75
C ILE A 33 -6.46 3.82 -7.26
N LEU A 34 -6.36 4.01 -5.95
CA LEU A 34 -6.92 5.18 -5.30
C LEU A 34 -6.17 6.44 -5.67
N GLY A 35 -6.92 7.53 -5.72
CA GLY A 35 -6.38 8.83 -6.02
C GLY A 35 -7.48 9.88 -5.92
N PRO A 36 -7.08 11.16 -5.94
CA PRO A 36 -8.01 12.27 -6.14
C PRO A 36 -8.80 12.07 -7.44
N GLY A 37 -10.11 12.28 -7.37
CA GLY A 37 -10.97 12.44 -8.55
C GLY A 37 -11.32 13.90 -8.78
N GLU A 38 -12.07 14.19 -9.84
CA GLU A 38 -12.67 15.51 -10.03
C GLU A 38 -13.68 15.84 -8.90
N PRO A 39 -13.79 17.11 -8.47
CA PRO A 39 -13.16 18.31 -9.03
C PRO A 39 -11.75 18.63 -8.49
N ALA A 40 -11.22 17.82 -7.56
CA ALA A 40 -9.98 18.15 -6.84
C ALA A 40 -8.79 18.35 -7.78
N LEU A 41 -8.70 17.54 -8.84
CA LEU A 41 -7.63 17.65 -9.84
C LEU A 41 -7.67 18.99 -10.59
N SER A 42 -8.85 19.40 -11.04
CA SER A 42 -9.04 20.69 -11.70
C SER A 42 -8.73 21.87 -10.78
N GLU A 43 -9.19 21.82 -9.53
CA GLU A 43 -8.95 22.86 -8.53
C GLU A 43 -7.46 23.02 -8.20
N TRP A 44 -6.75 21.90 -8.01
CA TRP A 44 -5.31 21.92 -7.73
C TRP A 44 -4.50 22.41 -8.91
N THR A 45 -4.88 22.04 -10.13
CA THR A 45 -4.26 22.56 -11.35
C THR A 45 -4.45 24.07 -11.45
N ALA A 46 -5.67 24.58 -11.20
CA ALA A 46 -5.95 26.02 -11.20
C ALA A 46 -5.19 26.77 -10.10
N ALA A 47 -4.92 26.12 -8.96
CA ALA A 47 -4.09 26.64 -7.88
C ALA A 47 -2.58 26.53 -8.13
N GLY A 48 -2.14 25.95 -9.27
CA GLY A 48 -0.72 25.76 -9.60
C GLY A 48 -0.02 24.69 -8.77
N LEU A 49 -0.77 23.73 -8.19
CA LEU A 49 -0.22 22.64 -7.40
C LEU A 49 0.15 21.45 -8.29
N THR A 50 1.28 20.82 -8.00
CA THR A 50 1.72 19.59 -8.67
C THR A 50 1.39 18.38 -7.80
N LEU A 51 0.86 17.31 -8.40
CA LEU A 51 0.61 16.06 -7.68
C LEU A 51 1.93 15.41 -7.21
N PRO A 52 1.94 14.75 -6.04
CA PRO A 52 3.12 14.03 -5.58
C PRO A 52 3.35 12.77 -6.43
N ASP A 53 4.62 12.41 -6.61
CA ASP A 53 5.00 11.07 -7.04
C ASP A 53 4.74 10.09 -5.89
N LEU A 54 3.71 9.25 -6.05
CA LEU A 54 3.29 8.32 -5.02
C LEU A 54 4.30 7.19 -4.79
N ASP A 55 4.98 6.70 -5.82
CA ASP A 55 5.97 5.63 -5.69
C ASP A 55 7.21 6.17 -4.95
N ALA A 56 7.65 7.41 -5.26
CA ALA A 56 8.72 8.09 -4.53
C ALA A 56 8.34 8.38 -3.07
N MET A 57 7.11 8.84 -2.81
CA MET A 57 6.61 9.09 -1.46
C MET A 57 6.57 7.81 -0.62
N GLN A 58 6.09 6.71 -1.18
CA GLN A 58 6.04 5.41 -0.52
C GLN A 58 7.44 4.89 -0.18
N ARG A 59 8.38 4.98 -1.15
CA ARG A 59 9.78 4.60 -0.92
C ARG A 59 10.41 5.39 0.22
N TYR A 60 10.24 6.71 0.21
CA TYR A 60 10.75 7.58 1.27
C TYR A 60 10.24 7.16 2.67
N ARG A 61 8.95 6.84 2.80
CA ARG A 61 8.37 6.42 4.10
C ARG A 61 8.94 5.09 4.56
N LEU A 62 9.06 4.10 3.68
CA LEU A 62 9.65 2.80 4.00
C LEU A 62 11.11 2.94 4.43
N ASP A 63 11.90 3.68 3.66
CA ASP A 63 13.33 3.92 3.96
C ASP A 63 13.49 4.64 5.30
N ARG A 64 12.61 5.59 5.61
CA ARG A 64 12.60 6.27 6.90
C ARG A 64 12.30 5.31 8.05
N ILE A 65 11.30 4.43 7.92
CA ILE A 65 10.97 3.42 8.94
C ILE A 65 12.19 2.53 9.19
N ARG A 66 12.81 2.00 8.13
CA ARG A 66 14.02 1.17 8.25
C ARG A 66 15.17 1.92 8.90
N GLY A 67 15.42 3.17 8.52
CA GLY A 67 16.42 4.00 9.17
C GLY A 67 16.17 4.19 10.67
N GLN A 68 14.91 4.31 11.09
CA GLN A 68 14.56 4.38 12.52
C GLN A 68 14.75 3.04 13.25
N LEU A 69 14.53 1.91 12.57
CA LEU A 69 14.77 0.57 13.11
C LEU A 69 16.27 0.30 13.28
N VAL A 70 17.09 0.60 12.26
CA VAL A 70 18.56 0.51 12.33
C VAL A 70 19.10 1.34 13.49
N ALA A 71 18.66 2.60 13.61
CA ALA A 71 19.14 3.51 14.66
C ALA A 71 18.80 3.04 16.09
N ARG A 72 17.85 2.10 16.23
CA ARG A 72 17.41 1.53 17.51
C ARG A 72 17.88 0.09 17.72
N ASP A 73 18.70 -0.44 16.81
CA ASP A 73 19.15 -1.85 16.83
C ASP A 73 17.96 -2.84 16.91
N LEU A 74 16.93 -2.58 16.10
CA LEU A 74 15.75 -3.44 15.99
C LEU A 74 15.80 -4.25 14.69
N ALA A 75 15.28 -5.48 14.71
CA ALA A 75 15.20 -6.34 13.52
C ALA A 75 14.01 -6.00 12.59
N GLY A 76 12.99 -5.33 13.13
CA GLY A 76 11.79 -4.97 12.38
C GLY A 76 10.67 -4.46 13.27
N ALA A 77 9.51 -4.20 12.67
CA ALA A 77 8.28 -3.82 13.34
C ALA A 77 7.08 -4.61 12.80
N LEU A 78 6.20 -5.01 13.71
CA LEU A 78 4.84 -5.47 13.39
C LEU A 78 3.88 -4.30 13.61
N LEU A 79 3.18 -3.89 12.56
CA LEU A 79 2.23 -2.79 12.61
C LEU A 79 0.82 -3.37 12.53
N PHE A 80 -0.03 -3.02 13.50
CA PHE A 80 -1.45 -3.40 13.55
C PHE A 80 -2.37 -2.19 13.35
N ASP A 81 -1.95 -1.01 13.82
CA ASP A 81 -2.71 0.22 13.67
C ASP A 81 -2.87 0.56 12.17
N PRO A 82 -4.10 0.72 11.66
CA PRO A 82 -4.34 0.98 10.24
C PRO A 82 -3.67 2.26 9.74
N MET A 83 -3.47 3.27 10.59
CA MET A 83 -2.72 4.48 10.26
C MET A 83 -1.22 4.20 10.07
N ASN A 84 -0.64 3.32 10.88
CA ASN A 84 0.75 2.90 10.71
C ASN A 84 0.91 2.06 9.42
N LEU A 85 -0.04 1.17 9.12
CA LEU A 85 -0.07 0.46 7.84
C LEU A 85 -0.18 1.44 6.67
N MET A 86 -1.08 2.42 6.75
CA MET A 86 -1.25 3.44 5.71
C MET A 86 -0.01 4.30 5.52
N TYR A 87 0.69 4.61 6.60
CA TYR A 87 1.96 5.33 6.51
C TYR A 87 3.01 4.49 5.79
N ALA A 88 3.18 3.22 6.17
CA ALA A 88 4.18 2.34 5.59
C ALA A 88 3.87 1.92 4.14
N THR A 89 2.60 1.77 3.77
CA THR A 89 2.19 1.12 2.52
C THR A 89 1.26 1.92 1.63
N HIS A 90 0.56 2.94 2.13
CA HIS A 90 -0.45 3.63 1.32
C HIS A 90 -1.48 2.68 0.65
N ALA A 91 -1.76 1.53 1.27
CA ALA A 91 -2.68 0.52 0.77
C ALA A 91 -3.87 0.37 1.73
N PRO A 92 -4.95 1.16 1.56
CA PRO A 92 -6.09 1.10 2.45
C PRO A 92 -6.95 -0.14 2.19
N ASN A 93 -7.49 -0.66 3.26
CA ASN A 93 -8.56 -1.66 3.27
C ASN A 93 -9.41 -1.35 4.50
N MET A 94 -10.74 -1.34 4.38
CA MET A 94 -11.73 -1.13 5.45
C MET A 94 -11.24 -0.33 6.68
N GLN A 95 -10.69 0.88 6.48
CA GLN A 95 -9.85 1.55 7.48
C GLN A 95 -10.54 1.74 8.84
N LEU A 96 -11.81 2.16 8.82
CA LEU A 96 -12.61 2.32 10.04
C LEU A 96 -12.90 1.00 10.74
N TRP A 97 -13.04 -0.09 9.98
CA TRP A 97 -13.28 -1.42 10.54
C TRP A 97 -12.02 -1.94 11.25
N PHE A 98 -10.84 -1.80 10.64
CA PHE A 98 -9.57 -2.21 11.27
C PHE A 98 -9.14 -1.36 12.46
N LEU A 99 -9.80 -0.22 12.75
CA LEU A 99 -9.57 0.50 14.01
C LEU A 99 -9.98 -0.32 15.25
N HIS A 100 -10.85 -1.31 15.09
CA HIS A 100 -11.40 -2.11 16.20
C HIS A 100 -11.53 -3.60 15.89
N ASN A 101 -11.00 -4.06 14.74
CA ASN A 101 -10.97 -5.47 14.36
C ASN A 101 -9.55 -5.80 13.87
N GLU A 102 -8.75 -6.51 14.65
CA GLU A 102 -7.34 -6.76 14.33
C GLU A 102 -7.19 -7.95 13.36
N ALA A 103 -7.65 -7.76 12.12
CA ALA A 103 -7.55 -8.74 11.05
C ALA A 103 -6.70 -8.25 9.86
N ARG A 104 -5.74 -7.35 10.12
CA ARG A 104 -4.74 -6.90 9.15
C ARG A 104 -3.51 -6.38 9.86
N TRP A 105 -2.32 -6.77 9.40
CA TRP A 105 -1.07 -6.30 9.99
C TRP A 105 0.09 -6.40 9.00
N LEU A 106 1.14 -5.63 9.24
CA LEU A 106 2.29 -5.52 8.35
C LEU A 106 3.58 -5.86 9.10
N TRP A 107 4.38 -6.74 8.52
CA TRP A 107 5.76 -6.94 8.91
C TRP A 107 6.68 -6.03 8.10
N VAL A 108 7.42 -5.16 8.78
CA VAL A 108 8.46 -4.30 8.19
C VAL A 108 9.81 -4.69 8.80
N PRO A 109 10.63 -5.49 8.11
CA PRO A 109 11.97 -5.77 8.60
C PRO A 109 12.90 -4.59 8.34
N THR A 110 13.99 -4.54 9.11
CA THR A 110 15.09 -3.59 8.92
C THR A 110 15.74 -3.76 7.55
N GLU A 111 15.84 -4.99 7.07
CA GLU A 111 16.30 -5.35 5.72
C GLU A 111 15.45 -6.50 5.16
N GLY A 112 15.31 -6.58 3.83
CA GLY A 112 14.54 -7.64 3.16
C GLY A 112 13.08 -7.26 2.86
N PRO A 113 12.22 -8.24 2.54
CA PRO A 113 10.87 -7.98 2.03
C PRO A 113 9.89 -7.53 3.13
N ILE A 114 9.00 -6.58 2.83
CA ILE A 114 7.85 -6.31 3.70
C ILE A 114 6.72 -7.29 3.37
N VAL A 115 6.01 -7.75 4.40
CA VAL A 115 4.94 -8.76 4.24
C VAL A 115 3.65 -8.21 4.84
N LEU A 116 2.63 -8.05 4.00
CA LEU A 116 1.29 -7.65 4.42
C LEU A 116 0.45 -8.89 4.70
N PHE A 117 -0.10 -9.00 5.90
CA PHE A 117 -1.07 -10.02 6.26
C PHE A 117 -2.45 -9.39 6.16
N ASP A 118 -3.16 -9.66 5.07
CA ASP A 118 -4.43 -9.00 4.74
C ASP A 118 -5.64 -9.88 5.05
N TYR A 119 -6.81 -9.25 5.10
CA TYR A 119 -8.07 -9.95 5.24
C TYR A 119 -8.27 -10.90 4.05
N PRO A 120 -8.76 -12.14 4.27
CA PRO A 120 -8.93 -13.10 3.19
C PRO A 120 -9.73 -12.53 2.01
N ALA A 121 -9.30 -12.88 0.79
CA ALA A 121 -9.91 -12.43 -0.47
C ALA A 121 -9.81 -10.91 -0.72
N CYS A 122 -8.89 -10.21 -0.06
CA CYS A 122 -8.62 -8.78 -0.28
C CYS A 122 -7.19 -8.52 -0.80
N GLU A 123 -6.46 -9.53 -1.23
CA GLU A 123 -5.03 -9.45 -1.58
C GLU A 123 -4.78 -8.44 -2.71
N PHE A 124 -5.76 -8.28 -3.61
CA PHE A 124 -5.70 -7.34 -4.73
C PHE A 124 -5.73 -5.86 -4.32
N LEU A 125 -6.21 -5.51 -3.11
CA LEU A 125 -6.34 -4.11 -2.67
C LEU A 125 -5.01 -3.41 -2.43
N SER A 126 -3.92 -4.16 -2.34
CA SER A 126 -2.56 -3.63 -2.14
C SER A 126 -1.68 -3.77 -3.39
N ALA A 127 -2.21 -4.34 -4.46
CA ALA A 127 -1.47 -4.74 -5.66
C ALA A 127 -0.88 -3.56 -6.45
N HIS A 128 -1.39 -2.34 -6.25
CA HIS A 128 -0.82 -1.13 -6.83
C HIS A 128 0.53 -0.76 -6.22
N ASN A 129 0.81 -1.17 -4.98
CA ASN A 129 2.01 -0.76 -4.25
C ASN A 129 3.20 -1.71 -4.55
N PRO A 130 4.26 -1.22 -5.21
CA PRO A 130 5.43 -2.03 -5.57
C PRO A 130 6.37 -2.31 -4.40
N MET A 131 6.17 -1.67 -3.25
CA MET A 131 6.97 -1.87 -2.05
C MET A 131 6.53 -3.09 -1.25
N ILE A 132 5.34 -3.65 -1.50
CA ILE A 132 4.82 -4.85 -0.81
C ILE A 132 5.25 -6.09 -1.60
N ASP A 133 6.23 -6.81 -1.07
CA ASP A 133 6.76 -8.01 -1.70
C ASP A 133 5.78 -9.19 -1.60
N GLU A 134 5.17 -9.36 -0.43
CA GLU A 134 4.29 -10.49 -0.15
C GLU A 134 2.98 -10.05 0.49
N VAL A 135 1.88 -10.68 0.05
CA VAL A 135 0.57 -10.56 0.68
C VAL A 135 0.15 -11.96 1.12
N ARG A 136 -0.13 -12.13 2.40
CA ARG A 136 -0.49 -13.41 3.02
C ARG A 136 -1.87 -13.30 3.67
N PRO A 137 -2.66 -14.38 3.73
CA PRO A 137 -3.92 -14.36 4.44
C PRO A 137 -3.66 -14.22 5.94
N THR A 138 -4.43 -13.38 6.61
CA THR A 138 -4.38 -13.26 8.07
C THR A 138 -5.32 -14.26 8.75
N THR A 139 -4.98 -14.63 9.99
CA THR A 139 -5.92 -15.23 10.93
C THR A 139 -6.30 -14.18 11.97
N CYS A 140 -7.59 -13.83 12.03
CA CYS A 140 -8.10 -12.90 13.03
C CYS A 140 -7.94 -13.51 14.42
N PHE A 141 -7.35 -12.76 15.36
CA PHE A 141 -7.14 -13.20 16.75
C PHE A 141 -7.99 -12.41 17.76
N THR A 142 -8.81 -11.47 17.28
CA THR A 142 -9.87 -10.83 18.06
C THR A 142 -11.20 -11.56 17.87
N TYR A 143 -11.90 -11.83 18.96
CA TYR A 143 -13.24 -12.43 18.97
C TYR A 143 -14.27 -11.35 19.34
N PHE A 144 -15.36 -11.25 18.57
CA PHE A 144 -16.52 -10.39 18.84
C PHE A 144 -17.77 -11.26 19.01
#